data_AF-A0A0K2RU14-F1
#
_entry.id   AF-A0A0K2RU14-F1
#
_cell.length_a   1.000
_cell.length_b   1.000
_cell.length_c   1.000
_cell.angle_alpha   90.00
_cell.angle_beta   90.00
_cell.angle_gamma   90.00
#
_symmetry.space_group_name_H-M   'P 1'
#
loop_
_entity.id
_entity.type
_entity.pdbx_description
1 polymer ?
#
loop_
_entity_poly.entity_id
_entity_poly.type
_entity_poly.pdbx_seq_one_letter_code
_entity_poly.pdbx_strand_id
1 'polypeptide(L)'
;MLNTETDEPARTPTDDVPEEAQPASEKGKPGRKRRIFVTVAVLALLAGSVAVGTTLPDPKSSEAYAALAGEKASVESERDSAKSSYESMKSKYDTLQNGISDREAKVTARETEVGKADAAVKTAEAAVKVREDAVTGAEKTKAANTIGDGTWTVGKDIEPGTYRAAAAVGSTCYWGIYATGSNGSKIIQNDIPGGGRPAVTLSAGQDFNSTRCGKWEKQ
;
A
#
# COMPACT_ATOMS: atom_id res chain seq x y z
N MET A 1 -33.67 -9.33 9.96
CA MET A 1 -33.06 -9.74 11.24
C MET A 1 -31.60 -9.35 11.14
N LEU A 2 -31.18 -8.38 11.95
CA LEU A 2 -29.80 -7.87 11.98
C LEU A 2 -28.91 -8.90 12.68
N ASN A 3 -27.75 -9.20 12.09
CA ASN A 3 -26.55 -9.56 12.84
C ASN A 3 -25.37 -8.86 12.16
N THR A 4 -24.79 -7.93 12.91
CA THR A 4 -23.56 -7.19 12.67
C THR A 4 -22.37 -8.08 12.96
N GLU A 5 -21.45 -8.23 12.01
CA GLU A 5 -20.11 -8.75 12.30
C GLU A 5 -19.07 -7.85 11.63
N THR A 6 -18.27 -7.24 12.49
CA THR A 6 -17.22 -6.25 12.23
C THR A 6 -15.94 -6.98 11.84
N ASP A 7 -15.36 -6.61 10.70
CA ASP A 7 -14.04 -7.08 10.25
C ASP A 7 -13.01 -5.97 10.54
N GLU A 8 -12.01 -6.29 11.37
CA GLU A 8 -10.99 -5.37 11.89
C GLU A 8 -9.62 -5.75 11.30
N PRO A 9 -8.90 -4.82 10.63
CA PRO A 9 -7.57 -5.13 10.10
C PRO A 9 -6.47 -4.98 11.15
N ALA A 10 -5.65 -6.02 11.27
CA ALA A 10 -4.51 -6.14 12.17
C ALA A 10 -3.48 -5.01 11.99
N ARG A 11 -3.17 -4.31 13.08
CA ARG A 11 -1.95 -3.53 13.27
C ARG A 11 -0.92 -4.37 14.00
N THR A 12 0.32 -4.39 13.53
CA THR A 12 1.48 -4.88 14.28
C THR A 12 2.18 -3.72 14.97
N PRO A 13 2.35 -3.75 16.30
CA PRO A 13 3.27 -2.88 17.02
C PRO A 13 4.56 -3.60 17.42
N THR A 14 5.54 -2.74 17.65
CA THR A 14 6.96 -2.84 18.02
C THR A 14 7.26 -3.46 19.39
N ASP A 15 8.52 -3.90 19.51
CA ASP A 15 9.43 -3.93 20.68
C ASP A 15 8.94 -4.44 22.04
N ASP A 16 9.58 -5.50 22.57
CA ASP A 16 10.51 -5.37 23.71
C ASP A 16 11.15 -6.72 24.07
N VAL A 17 12.40 -6.64 24.54
CA VAL A 17 13.22 -7.74 25.08
C VAL A 17 12.75 -8.07 26.51
N PRO A 18 12.83 -9.36 26.93
CA PRO A 18 13.46 -9.59 28.24
C PRO A 18 14.43 -10.77 28.27
N GLU A 19 15.43 -10.59 29.12
CA GLU A 19 16.46 -11.54 29.54
C GLU A 19 15.95 -12.56 30.58
N GLU A 20 16.62 -13.72 30.57
CA GLU A 20 16.92 -14.62 31.70
C GLU A 20 16.19 -15.97 31.89
N ALA A 21 17.04 -16.95 32.21
CA ALA A 21 16.86 -18.26 32.86
C ALA A 21 16.59 -19.53 32.01
N GLN A 22 17.50 -20.49 32.21
CA GLN A 22 17.79 -21.74 31.48
C GLN A 22 16.76 -22.88 31.74
N PRO A 23 16.85 -24.03 31.02
CA PRO A 23 17.53 -25.15 31.68
C PRO A 23 18.39 -26.09 30.79
N ALA A 24 19.48 -26.55 31.42
CA ALA A 24 20.04 -27.91 31.46
C ALA A 24 20.11 -28.80 30.19
N SER A 25 21.37 -28.99 29.75
CA SER A 25 22.07 -30.28 29.63
C SER A 25 21.49 -31.38 28.72
N GLU A 26 22.08 -31.51 27.52
CA GLU A 26 22.44 -32.82 26.97
C GLU A 26 23.88 -32.82 26.40
N LYS A 27 24.61 -33.89 26.70
CA LYS A 27 26.06 -34.05 26.50
C LYS A 27 26.42 -34.31 25.04
N GLY A 28 27.18 -33.39 24.42
CA GLY A 28 27.89 -33.59 23.16
C GLY A 28 29.42 -33.65 23.35
N LYS A 29 30.06 -34.68 22.77
CA LYS A 29 31.48 -35.09 22.84
C LYS A 29 32.55 -33.96 22.81
N PRO A 30 33.75 -34.19 23.39
CA PRO A 30 34.76 -33.14 23.55
C PRO A 30 35.46 -32.84 22.21
N GLY A 31 35.14 -31.67 21.64
CA GLY A 31 35.90 -31.08 20.55
C GLY A 31 37.24 -30.56 21.07
N ARG A 32 38.33 -31.19 20.61
CA ARG A 32 39.72 -30.89 20.96
C ARG A 32 40.05 -29.43 20.60
N LYS A 33 40.11 -28.54 21.59
CA LYS A 33 40.55 -27.14 21.42
C LYS A 33 42.01 -27.13 20.94
N ARG A 34 42.25 -26.80 19.67
CA ARG A 34 43.59 -26.44 19.18
C ARG A 34 43.93 -25.07 19.75
N ARG A 35 44.69 -25.04 20.85
CA ARG A 35 45.38 -23.84 21.32
C ARG A 35 46.53 -23.60 20.35
N ILE A 36 46.43 -22.53 19.56
CA ILE A 36 47.54 -22.05 18.73
C ILE A 36 48.51 -21.36 19.70
N PHE A 37 49.61 -22.03 20.01
CA PHE A 37 50.74 -21.42 20.69
C PHE A 37 51.56 -20.69 19.63
N VAL A 38 51.65 -19.37 19.72
CA VAL A 38 52.65 -18.59 18.97
C VAL A 38 53.90 -18.54 19.83
N THR A 39 54.86 -19.41 19.56
CA THR A 39 56.21 -19.35 20.16
C THR A 39 57.18 -18.74 19.16
N VAL A 40 57.56 -17.48 19.39
CA VAL A 40 58.69 -16.85 18.68
C VAL A 40 59.98 -17.31 19.35
N ALA A 41 60.65 -18.31 18.79
CA ALA A 41 61.98 -18.74 19.23
C ALA A 41 63.05 -17.88 18.52
N VAL A 42 63.63 -16.92 19.25
CA VAL A 42 64.83 -16.17 18.83
C VAL A 42 66.04 -17.08 19.00
N LEU A 43 66.73 -17.36 17.88
CA LEU A 43 67.96 -18.15 17.81
C LEU A 43 69.13 -17.44 18.51
N ALA A 44 69.66 -18.03 19.58
CA ALA A 44 70.95 -17.68 20.13
C ALA A 44 71.76 -18.96 20.43
N LEU A 45 72.45 -19.50 19.43
CA LEU A 45 73.52 -20.49 19.61
C LEU A 45 74.64 -20.22 18.60
N LEU A 46 75.47 -19.20 18.88
CA LEU A 46 76.82 -19.06 18.35
C LEU A 46 77.80 -19.31 19.50
N ALA A 47 78.20 -20.55 19.71
CA ALA A 47 79.38 -20.88 20.50
C ALA A 47 79.89 -22.30 20.17
N GLY A 48 81.17 -22.39 19.77
CA GLY A 48 81.91 -23.64 19.58
C GLY A 48 82.73 -23.60 18.27
N SER A 49 83.94 -23.06 18.24
CA SER A 49 85.23 -23.66 18.68
C SER A 49 85.96 -24.43 17.58
N VAL A 50 87.27 -24.24 17.55
CA VAL A 50 88.25 -24.53 16.49
C VAL A 50 88.45 -26.04 16.22
N ALA A 51 88.39 -26.39 14.93
CA ALA A 51 89.04 -27.47 14.16
C ALA A 51 89.37 -28.83 14.81
N VAL A 52 88.62 -29.88 14.42
CA VAL A 52 89.13 -31.23 14.10
C VAL A 52 88.28 -31.79 12.95
N GLY A 53 88.93 -32.37 11.93
CA GLY A 53 88.27 -32.92 10.74
C GLY A 53 87.45 -34.18 11.03
N THR A 54 86.14 -34.04 11.11
CA THR A 54 85.14 -35.10 10.89
C THR A 54 84.01 -34.48 10.06
N THR A 55 83.40 -35.26 9.17
CA THR A 55 82.26 -34.79 8.38
C THR A 55 81.16 -34.34 9.33
N LEU A 56 80.89 -33.03 9.37
CA LEU A 56 79.77 -32.49 10.16
C LEU A 56 78.50 -33.24 9.73
N PRO A 57 77.72 -33.82 10.66
CA PRO A 57 76.42 -34.39 10.31
C PRO A 57 75.58 -33.29 9.64
N ASP A 58 74.91 -33.64 8.54
CA ASP A 58 74.07 -32.70 7.80
C ASP A 58 73.09 -32.03 8.77
N PRO A 59 73.13 -30.69 8.95
CA PRO A 59 72.25 -30.02 9.90
C PRO A 59 70.76 -30.29 9.63
N LYS A 60 70.40 -30.69 8.41
CA LYS A 60 69.04 -31.09 8.02
C LYS A 60 68.60 -32.45 8.54
N SER A 61 69.51 -33.30 9.02
CA SER A 61 69.19 -34.61 9.59
C SER A 61 68.92 -34.59 11.10
N SER A 62 68.96 -33.41 11.74
CA SER A 62 68.65 -33.28 13.18
C SER A 62 67.13 -33.28 13.44
N GLU A 63 66.71 -33.85 14.58
CA GLU A 63 65.30 -33.85 15.01
C GLU A 63 64.73 -32.42 15.16
N ALA A 64 65.55 -31.48 15.64
CA ALA A 64 65.18 -30.08 15.79
C ALA A 64 64.90 -29.41 14.43
N TYR A 65 65.70 -29.71 13.40
CA TYR A 65 65.46 -29.19 12.05
C TYR A 65 64.20 -29.79 11.43
N ALA A 66 63.98 -31.10 11.60
CA ALA A 66 62.76 -31.77 11.14
C ALA A 66 61.49 -31.21 11.82
N ALA A 67 61.55 -30.93 13.13
CA ALA A 67 60.47 -30.31 13.88
C ALA A 67 60.15 -28.89 13.36
N LEU A 68 61.18 -28.06 13.15
CA LEU A 68 61.01 -26.70 12.60
C LEU A 68 60.46 -26.72 11.17
N ALA A 69 60.91 -27.67 10.35
CA ALA A 69 60.37 -27.86 8.99
C ALA A 69 58.89 -28.26 9.01
N GLY A 70 58.48 -29.11 9.94
CA GLY A 70 57.07 -29.47 10.16
C GLY A 70 56.23 -28.29 10.67
N GLU A 71 56.76 -27.49 11.58
CA GLU A 71 56.08 -26.29 12.09
C GLU A 71 55.93 -25.22 11.00
N LYS A 72 56.97 -24.97 10.20
CA LYS A 72 56.90 -24.12 9.02
C LYS A 72 55.78 -24.57 8.07
N ALA A 73 55.72 -25.87 7.75
CA ALA A 73 54.67 -26.39 6.86
C ALA A 73 53.26 -26.20 7.44
N SER A 74 53.09 -26.36 8.77
CA SER A 74 51.80 -26.10 9.44
C SER A 74 51.41 -24.63 9.36
N VAL A 75 52.34 -23.72 9.65
CA VAL A 75 52.11 -22.26 9.58
C VAL A 75 51.81 -21.83 8.15
N GLU A 76 52.50 -22.39 7.16
CA GLU A 76 52.22 -22.12 5.74
C GLU A 76 50.80 -22.55 5.36
N SER A 77 50.35 -23.73 5.81
CA SER A 77 48.99 -24.22 5.60
C SER A 77 47.92 -23.34 6.26
N GLU A 78 48.17 -22.90 7.51
CA GLU A 78 47.26 -22.00 8.22
C GLU A 78 47.16 -20.62 7.55
N ARG A 79 48.28 -20.05 7.09
CA ARG A 79 48.32 -18.82 6.31
C ARG A 79 47.47 -18.95 5.04
N ASP A 80 47.63 -20.05 4.31
CA ASP A 80 46.94 -20.25 3.04
C ASP A 80 45.42 -20.42 3.27
N SER A 81 45.02 -21.12 4.34
CA SER A 81 43.62 -21.22 4.78
C SER A 81 43.03 -19.87 5.22
N ALA A 82 43.79 -19.09 5.99
CA ALA A 82 43.38 -17.75 6.43
C ALA A 82 43.24 -16.79 5.23
N LYS A 83 44.16 -16.87 4.26
CA LYS A 83 44.09 -16.08 3.02
C LYS A 83 42.85 -16.44 2.21
N SER A 84 42.57 -17.72 2.01
CA SER A 84 41.35 -18.18 1.33
C SER A 84 40.08 -17.69 2.04
N SER A 85 40.06 -17.74 3.37
CA SER A 85 38.94 -17.23 4.19
C SER A 85 38.76 -15.71 4.04
N TYR A 86 39.86 -14.95 4.02
CA TYR A 86 39.84 -13.50 3.79
C TYR A 86 39.31 -13.17 2.39
N GLU A 87 39.77 -13.86 1.35
CA GLU A 87 39.29 -13.66 -0.03
C GLU A 87 37.79 -13.98 -0.15
N SER A 88 37.32 -15.06 0.49
CA SER A 88 35.90 -15.40 0.57
C SER A 88 35.08 -14.30 1.28
N MET A 89 35.57 -13.81 2.42
CA MET A 89 34.90 -12.75 3.18
C MET A 89 34.86 -11.43 2.39
N LYS A 90 35.97 -11.08 1.73
CA LYS A 90 36.07 -9.90 0.87
C LYS A 90 35.05 -9.97 -0.28
N SER A 91 34.96 -11.12 -0.96
CA SER A 91 33.97 -11.34 -2.03
C SER A 91 32.52 -11.19 -1.54
N LYS A 92 32.20 -11.74 -0.35
CA LYS A 92 30.88 -11.56 0.27
C LYS A 92 30.59 -10.11 0.63
N TYR A 93 31.58 -9.39 1.18
CA TYR A 93 31.45 -7.98 1.49
C TYR A 93 31.20 -7.14 0.23
N ASP A 94 32.00 -7.34 -0.82
CA ASP A 94 31.85 -6.63 -2.08
C ASP A 94 30.46 -6.89 -2.71
N THR A 95 29.98 -8.14 -2.64
CA THR A 95 28.63 -8.51 -3.08
C THR A 95 27.54 -7.79 -2.27
N LEU A 96 27.68 -7.77 -0.93
CA LEU A 96 26.70 -7.12 -0.07
C LEU A 96 26.70 -5.60 -0.27
N GLN A 97 27.87 -4.99 -0.38
CA GLN A 97 28.05 -3.55 -0.60
C GLN A 97 27.40 -3.12 -1.93
N ASN A 98 27.66 -3.84 -3.02
CA ASN A 98 27.02 -3.59 -4.31
C ASN A 98 25.51 -3.79 -4.24
N GLY A 99 25.06 -4.87 -3.58
CA GLY A 99 23.64 -5.13 -3.39
C GLY A 99 22.93 -4.06 -2.55
N ILE A 100 23.61 -3.45 -1.57
CA ILE A 100 23.06 -2.32 -0.79
C ILE A 100 22.92 -1.10 -1.69
N SER A 101 23.96 -0.72 -2.44
CA SER A 101 23.92 0.41 -3.36
C SER A 101 22.80 0.28 -4.40
N ASP A 102 22.60 -0.91 -4.96
CA ASP A 102 21.52 -1.19 -5.92
C ASP A 102 20.13 -1.07 -5.29
N ARG A 103 19.99 -1.53 -4.03
CA ARG A 103 18.72 -1.44 -3.30
C ARG A 103 18.40 0.00 -2.92
N GLU A 104 19.38 0.77 -2.47
CA GLU A 104 19.23 2.20 -2.18
C GLU A 104 18.78 2.97 -3.42
N ALA A 105 19.43 2.75 -4.58
CA ALA A 105 19.02 3.36 -5.84
C ALA A 105 17.58 2.98 -6.23
N LYS A 106 17.18 1.71 -6.06
CA LYS A 106 15.81 1.26 -6.34
C LYS A 106 14.78 1.85 -5.37
N VAL A 107 15.13 2.01 -4.10
CA VAL A 107 14.25 2.63 -3.10
C VAL A 107 14.03 4.10 -3.45
N THR A 108 15.08 4.87 -3.72
CA THR A 108 14.94 6.28 -4.13
C THR A 108 14.11 6.44 -5.41
N ALA A 109 14.29 5.55 -6.39
CA ALA A 109 13.46 5.53 -7.59
C ALA A 109 11.97 5.26 -7.25
N ARG A 110 11.69 4.27 -6.39
CA ARG A 110 10.32 3.96 -5.95
C ARG A 110 9.69 5.08 -5.14
N GLU A 111 10.43 5.72 -4.24
CA GLU A 111 9.95 6.87 -3.46
C GLU A 111 9.54 8.03 -4.36
N THR A 112 10.33 8.29 -5.41
CA THR A 112 9.99 9.31 -6.42
C THR A 112 8.69 8.97 -7.16
N GLU A 113 8.53 7.71 -7.60
CA GLU A 113 7.31 7.28 -8.28
C GLU A 113 6.09 7.26 -7.35
N VAL A 114 6.26 6.88 -6.09
CA VAL A 114 5.20 6.97 -5.07
C VAL A 114 4.80 8.42 -4.83
N GLY A 115 5.75 9.36 -4.74
CA GLY A 115 5.44 10.78 -4.61
C GLY A 115 4.66 11.34 -5.80
N LYS A 116 4.99 10.91 -7.03
CA LYS A 116 4.20 11.27 -8.22
C LYS A 116 2.79 10.66 -8.18
N ALA A 117 2.69 9.40 -7.78
CA ALA A 117 1.41 8.71 -7.66
C ALA A 117 0.50 9.37 -6.61
N ASP A 118 1.04 9.73 -5.44
CA ASP A 118 0.31 10.44 -4.38
C ASP A 118 -0.23 11.79 -4.88
N ALA A 119 0.61 12.59 -5.56
CA ALA A 119 0.18 13.85 -6.16
C ALA A 119 -0.91 13.66 -7.23
N ALA A 120 -0.80 12.60 -8.05
CA ALA A 120 -1.78 12.26 -9.07
C ALA A 120 -3.12 11.82 -8.43
N VAL A 121 -3.08 10.98 -7.40
CA VAL A 121 -4.26 10.54 -6.65
C VAL A 121 -4.97 11.73 -6.02
N LYS A 122 -4.24 12.61 -5.33
CA LYS A 122 -4.81 13.82 -4.72
C LYS A 122 -5.50 14.72 -5.76
N THR A 123 -4.91 14.85 -6.94
CA THR A 123 -5.51 15.59 -8.06
C THR A 123 -6.77 14.90 -8.58
N ALA A 124 -6.75 13.57 -8.71
CA ALA A 124 -7.90 12.79 -9.14
C ALA A 124 -9.05 12.85 -8.14
N GLU A 125 -8.79 12.75 -6.84
CA GLU A 125 -9.79 12.88 -5.77
C GLU A 125 -10.49 14.24 -5.82
N ALA A 126 -9.73 15.33 -5.95
CA ALA A 126 -10.30 16.66 -6.11
C ALA A 126 -11.19 16.77 -7.36
N ALA A 127 -10.76 16.17 -8.48
CA ALA A 127 -11.53 16.16 -9.71
C ALA A 127 -12.81 15.30 -9.60
N VAL A 128 -12.77 14.19 -8.86
CA VAL A 128 -13.96 13.36 -8.59
C VAL A 128 -14.97 14.16 -7.78
N LYS A 129 -14.53 14.81 -6.69
CA LYS A 129 -15.41 15.63 -5.86
C LYS A 129 -16.16 16.70 -6.67
N VAL A 130 -15.47 17.41 -7.56
CA VAL A 130 -16.09 18.40 -8.45
C VAL A 130 -17.15 17.78 -9.35
N ARG A 131 -16.91 16.57 -9.89
CA ARG A 131 -17.87 15.87 -10.73
C ARG A 131 -19.09 15.41 -9.92
N GLU A 132 -18.90 14.92 -8.70
CA GLU A 132 -19.99 14.49 -7.81
C GLU A 132 -20.90 15.67 -7.44
N ASP A 133 -20.31 16.81 -7.08
CA ASP A 133 -21.06 18.03 -6.78
C ASP A 133 -21.83 18.52 -8.02
N ALA A 134 -21.21 18.47 -9.20
CA ALA A 134 -21.85 18.83 -10.47
C ALA A 134 -23.01 17.88 -10.84
N VAL A 135 -22.83 16.56 -10.69
CA VAL A 135 -23.88 15.56 -10.94
C VAL A 135 -25.03 15.76 -9.96
N THR A 136 -24.75 15.94 -8.67
CA THR A 136 -25.77 16.21 -7.65
C THR A 136 -26.58 17.48 -7.99
N GLY A 137 -25.90 18.54 -8.44
CA GLY A 137 -26.57 19.77 -8.90
C GLY A 137 -27.45 19.54 -10.13
N ALA A 138 -26.96 18.78 -11.11
CA ALA A 138 -27.70 18.43 -12.32
C ALA A 138 -28.93 17.55 -12.01
N GLU A 139 -28.79 16.59 -11.11
CA GLU A 139 -29.89 15.72 -10.67
C GLU A 139 -30.98 16.50 -9.94
N LYS A 140 -30.60 17.40 -9.01
CA LYS A 140 -31.56 18.29 -8.33
C LYS A 140 -32.30 19.18 -9.33
N THR A 141 -31.58 19.76 -10.28
CA THR A 141 -32.17 20.59 -11.34
C THR A 141 -33.14 19.78 -12.21
N LYS A 142 -32.75 18.57 -12.59
CA LYS A 142 -33.61 17.67 -13.38
C LYS A 142 -34.86 17.26 -12.60
N ALA A 143 -34.72 16.94 -11.32
CA ALA A 143 -35.84 16.59 -10.45
C ALA A 143 -36.83 17.76 -10.32
N ALA A 144 -36.34 18.98 -10.04
CA ALA A 144 -37.21 20.17 -9.95
C ALA A 144 -37.93 20.52 -11.27
N ASN A 145 -37.36 20.11 -12.41
CA ASN A 145 -37.92 20.34 -13.75
C ASN A 145 -38.68 19.13 -14.32
N THR A 146 -38.87 18.07 -13.55
CA THR A 146 -39.59 16.86 -13.97
C THR A 146 -40.70 16.53 -12.99
N ILE A 147 -41.91 16.33 -13.48
CA ILE A 147 -43.07 15.99 -12.67
C ILE A 147 -43.50 14.56 -13.00
N GLY A 148 -43.79 13.75 -11.98
CA GLY A 148 -44.48 12.47 -12.14
C GLY A 148 -45.94 12.55 -11.72
N ASP A 149 -46.66 11.43 -11.78
CA ASP A 149 -47.97 11.36 -11.15
C ASP A 149 -47.85 11.58 -9.63
N GLY A 150 -48.82 12.30 -9.05
CA GLY A 150 -48.81 12.75 -7.66
C GLY A 150 -49.18 14.22 -7.51
N THR A 151 -49.08 14.73 -6.28
CA THR A 151 -49.27 16.16 -5.95
C THR A 151 -47.93 16.81 -5.69
N TRP A 152 -47.73 18.01 -6.25
CA TRP A 152 -46.47 18.75 -6.24
C TRP A 152 -46.72 20.21 -5.89
N THR A 153 -45.93 20.77 -4.99
CA THR A 153 -46.00 22.18 -4.62
C THR A 153 -45.05 22.99 -5.49
N VAL A 154 -45.58 23.94 -6.27
CA VAL A 154 -44.80 24.76 -7.19
C VAL A 154 -44.02 25.83 -6.42
N GLY A 155 -42.71 25.88 -6.65
CA GLY A 155 -41.75 26.69 -5.89
C GLY A 155 -41.15 25.97 -4.67
N LYS A 156 -41.55 24.73 -4.39
CA LYS A 156 -40.96 23.91 -3.31
C LYS A 156 -40.47 22.55 -3.83
N ASP A 157 -41.36 21.79 -4.45
CA ASP A 157 -41.05 20.44 -4.95
C ASP A 157 -40.59 20.51 -6.42
N ILE A 158 -41.15 21.46 -7.17
CA ILE A 158 -40.88 21.69 -8.60
C ILE A 158 -40.76 23.19 -8.89
N GLU A 159 -40.03 23.55 -9.92
CA GLU A 159 -39.87 24.95 -10.35
C GLU A 159 -41.14 25.51 -11.02
N PRO A 160 -41.44 26.81 -10.91
CA PRO A 160 -42.48 27.45 -11.71
C PRO A 160 -42.09 27.49 -13.19
N GLY A 161 -43.08 27.37 -14.07
CA GLY A 161 -42.90 27.45 -15.52
C GLY A 161 -43.91 26.62 -16.30
N THR A 162 -43.67 26.47 -17.60
CA THR A 162 -44.53 25.68 -18.48
C THR A 162 -44.02 24.25 -18.57
N TYR A 163 -44.89 23.28 -18.30
CA TYR A 163 -44.60 21.86 -18.37
C TYR A 163 -45.41 21.23 -19.49
N ARG A 164 -44.81 20.26 -20.18
CA ARG A 164 -45.49 19.45 -21.20
C ARG A 164 -45.37 17.97 -20.85
N ALA A 165 -46.41 17.19 -21.12
CA ALA A 165 -46.33 15.74 -21.02
C ALA A 165 -45.20 15.21 -21.94
N ALA A 166 -44.28 14.44 -21.35
CA ALA A 166 -43.10 13.90 -22.03
C ALA A 166 -43.50 12.95 -23.17
N ALA A 167 -44.60 12.23 -23.01
CA ALA A 167 -45.18 11.33 -24.02
C ALA A 167 -46.67 11.64 -24.23
N ALA A 168 -47.27 11.01 -25.25
CA ALA A 168 -48.71 11.10 -25.47
C ALA A 168 -49.46 10.47 -24.28
N VAL A 169 -50.43 11.20 -23.73
CA VAL A 169 -51.25 10.74 -22.60
C VAL A 169 -52.45 9.93 -23.09
N GLY A 170 -52.98 9.06 -22.21
CA GLY A 170 -54.21 8.32 -22.48
C GLY A 170 -55.47 9.14 -22.16
N SER A 171 -56.64 8.59 -22.50
CA SER A 171 -57.95 9.23 -22.25
C SER A 171 -58.30 9.40 -20.77
N THR A 172 -57.58 8.72 -19.87
CA THR A 172 -57.80 8.76 -18.42
C THR A 172 -56.81 9.66 -17.67
N CYS A 173 -55.95 10.39 -18.39
CA CYS A 173 -55.10 11.41 -17.81
C CYS A 173 -55.95 12.55 -17.24
N TYR A 174 -55.70 12.87 -15.98
CA TYR A 174 -56.28 14.02 -15.30
C TYR A 174 -55.16 14.85 -14.69
N TRP A 175 -55.28 16.17 -14.81
CA TRP A 175 -54.42 17.09 -14.06
C TRP A 175 -55.23 18.23 -13.46
N GLY A 176 -54.73 18.80 -12.37
CA GLY A 176 -55.32 19.95 -11.71
C GLY A 176 -54.29 20.87 -11.08
N ILE A 177 -54.57 22.17 -11.11
CA ILE A 177 -53.83 23.25 -10.46
C ILE A 177 -54.74 23.80 -9.37
N TYR A 178 -54.20 23.94 -8.16
CA TYR A 178 -54.93 24.33 -6.97
C TYR A 178 -54.21 25.47 -6.25
N ALA A 179 -54.94 26.22 -5.44
CA ALA A 179 -54.30 27.14 -4.50
C ALA A 179 -53.57 26.33 -3.42
N THR A 180 -52.29 26.64 -3.17
CA THR A 180 -51.47 25.91 -2.18
C THR A 180 -52.11 25.91 -0.80
N GLY A 181 -52.07 24.76 -0.13
CA GLY A 181 -52.60 24.59 1.23
C GLY A 181 -54.13 24.51 1.31
N SER A 182 -54.83 24.49 0.17
CA SER A 182 -56.28 24.28 0.12
C SER A 182 -56.71 22.82 0.31
N ASN A 183 -55.75 21.88 0.38
CA ASN A 183 -56.02 20.44 0.40
C ASN A 183 -56.92 19.97 -0.76
N GLY A 184 -56.77 20.59 -1.94
CA GLY A 184 -57.55 20.26 -3.14
C GLY A 184 -58.94 20.92 -3.22
N SER A 185 -59.33 21.72 -2.23
CA SER A 185 -60.67 22.36 -2.20
C SER A 185 -60.81 23.56 -3.14
N LYS A 186 -59.70 24.22 -3.50
CA LYS A 186 -59.71 25.40 -4.38
C LYS A 186 -59.00 25.09 -5.71
N ILE A 187 -59.79 24.66 -6.69
CA ILE A 187 -59.32 24.44 -8.06
C ILE A 187 -59.14 25.79 -8.77
N ILE A 188 -57.97 25.99 -9.35
CA ILE A 188 -57.66 27.12 -10.24
C ILE A 188 -57.94 26.71 -11.69
N GLN A 189 -57.46 25.53 -12.09
CA GLN A 189 -57.66 24.96 -13.42
C GLN A 189 -57.50 23.45 -13.37
N ASN A 190 -58.26 22.69 -14.16
CA ASN A 190 -58.08 21.26 -14.32
C ASN A 190 -58.57 20.81 -15.70
N ASP A 191 -58.17 19.62 -16.13
CA ASP A 191 -58.63 19.05 -17.40
C ASP A 191 -58.47 17.51 -17.47
N ILE A 192 -59.22 16.90 -18.40
CA ILE A 192 -59.03 15.53 -18.90
C ILE A 192 -58.75 15.65 -20.40
N PRO A 193 -57.48 15.74 -20.82
CA PRO A 193 -57.11 16.11 -22.20
C PRO A 193 -57.59 15.11 -23.27
N GLY A 194 -57.96 13.89 -22.90
CA GLY A 194 -58.42 12.85 -23.83
C GLY A 194 -57.32 12.22 -24.71
N GLY A 195 -56.15 12.84 -24.80
CA GLY A 195 -54.99 12.34 -25.53
C GLY A 195 -53.93 13.42 -25.78
N GLY A 196 -52.91 13.09 -26.59
CA GLY A 196 -51.89 14.06 -27.04
C GLY A 196 -50.86 14.42 -25.97
N ARG A 197 -50.15 15.55 -26.14
CA ARG A 197 -49.10 16.02 -25.22
C ARG A 197 -49.50 17.36 -24.59
N PRO A 198 -50.43 17.35 -23.62
CA PRO A 198 -50.94 18.56 -22.98
C PRO A 198 -49.79 19.37 -22.36
N ALA A 199 -50.01 20.68 -22.25
CA ALA A 199 -49.09 21.60 -21.58
C ALA A 199 -49.84 22.44 -20.54
N VAL A 200 -49.17 22.72 -19.43
CA VAL A 200 -49.70 23.48 -18.29
C VAL A 200 -48.69 24.56 -17.91
N THR A 201 -49.17 25.71 -17.43
CA THR A 201 -48.30 26.77 -16.90
C THR A 201 -48.52 26.88 -15.40
N LEU A 202 -47.45 26.66 -14.65
CA LEU A 202 -47.45 26.59 -13.19
C LEU A 202 -46.74 27.81 -12.60
N SER A 203 -47.35 28.43 -11.60
CA SER A 203 -46.81 29.58 -10.86
C SER A 203 -46.50 29.19 -9.42
N ALA A 204 -45.53 29.86 -8.81
CA ALA A 204 -45.18 29.62 -7.42
C ALA A 204 -46.38 29.82 -6.49
N GLY A 205 -46.51 28.97 -5.46
CA GLY A 205 -47.67 28.99 -4.55
C GLY A 205 -48.94 28.33 -5.10
N GLN A 206 -48.78 27.49 -6.12
CA GLN A 206 -49.81 26.57 -6.59
C GLN A 206 -49.45 25.13 -6.23
N ASP A 207 -50.46 24.27 -6.07
CA ASP A 207 -50.28 22.82 -6.01
C ASP A 207 -50.73 22.22 -7.35
N PHE A 208 -49.91 21.34 -7.93
CA PHE A 208 -50.21 20.61 -9.16
C PHE A 208 -50.43 19.14 -8.86
N ASN A 209 -51.58 18.59 -9.26
CA ASN A 209 -51.84 17.16 -9.21
C ASN A 209 -51.84 16.58 -10.63
N SER A 210 -51.09 15.51 -10.85
CA SER A 210 -51.10 14.70 -12.07
C SER A 210 -51.52 13.28 -11.74
N THR A 211 -52.47 12.74 -12.49
CA THR A 211 -52.93 11.36 -12.33
C THR A 211 -53.03 10.69 -13.69
N ARG A 212 -52.28 9.60 -13.89
CA ARG A 212 -52.23 8.81 -15.14
C ARG A 212 -51.83 9.61 -16.37
N CYS A 213 -51.14 10.73 -16.18
CA CYS A 213 -50.57 11.51 -17.27
C CYS A 213 -49.09 11.16 -17.51
N GLY A 214 -48.48 10.45 -16.57
CA GLY A 214 -47.08 10.06 -16.64
C GLY A 214 -46.16 11.23 -16.32
N LYS A 215 -45.08 11.36 -17.09
CA LYS A 215 -44.05 12.37 -16.83
C LYS A 215 -44.39 13.69 -17.53
N TRP A 216 -44.17 14.79 -16.85
CA TRP A 216 -44.13 16.13 -17.42
C TRP A 216 -42.72 16.71 -17.34
N GLU A 217 -42.32 17.44 -18.36
CA GLU A 217 -41.01 18.08 -18.46
C GLU A 217 -41.19 19.58 -18.68
N LYS A 218 -40.47 20.37 -17.89
CA LYS A 218 -40.42 21.82 -18.07
C LYS A 218 -39.86 22.16 -19.46
N GLN A 219 -40.51 23.08 -20.16
CA GLN A 219 -40.14 23.53 -21.52
C GLN A 219 -39.12 24.66 -21.50
#